data_AF-A0A935F7V2-F1
#
_entry.id   AF-A0A935F7V2-F1
#
_cell.length_a   1.000
_cell.length_b   1.000
_cell.length_c   1.000
_cell.angle_alpha   90.00
_cell.angle_beta   90.00
_cell.angle_gamma   90.00
#
_symmetry.space_group_name_H-M   'P 1'
#
loop_
_entity.id
_entity.type
_entity.pdbx_description
1 polymer ?
#
loop_
_entity_poly.entity_id
_entity_poly.type
_entity_poly.pdbx_seq_one_letter_code
_entity_poly.pdbx_strand_id
1 'polypeptide(L)'
;MQDIIKKYLKPDSGDIEIPDTEKEKLKLARALLGYSIVHKLDYWLDTAKDFVENKEPKESLLRDNEFSRNDKSFRDTFTKLDKRTQELIIKLVNSTATGIIFSMLTNIDQFDFGELTLSLKPKSAETTVIKISSDTQDLHDDLAEWIYTFSKFKDDLVEKEESKNWISYRIK
;
A
#
# COMPACT_ATOMS: atom_id res chain seq x y z
N MET A 1 -5.77 12.81 3.73
CA MET A 1 -4.86 12.46 4.86
C MET A 1 -3.46 13.09 4.88
N GLN A 2 -2.85 13.47 3.75
CA GLN A 2 -1.45 13.95 3.72
C GLN A 2 -1.15 15.15 4.64
N ASP A 3 -2.14 16.04 4.86
CA ASP A 3 -1.99 17.22 5.69
C ASP A 3 -1.81 16.90 7.18
N ILE A 4 -2.39 15.80 7.68
CA ILE A 4 -2.18 15.38 9.08
C ILE A 4 -0.72 14.96 9.29
N ILE A 5 -0.13 14.24 8.33
CA ILE A 5 1.28 13.84 8.40
C ILE A 5 2.16 15.08 8.33
N LYS A 6 1.91 15.99 7.38
CA LYS A 6 2.69 17.24 7.27
C LYS A 6 2.59 18.12 8.50
N LYS A 7 1.44 18.17 9.17
CA LYS A 7 1.23 18.94 10.40
C LYS A 7 2.11 18.43 11.54
N TYR A 8 2.29 17.12 11.66
CA TYR A 8 2.95 16.51 12.81
C TYR A 8 4.36 15.96 12.51
N LEU A 9 4.76 15.85 11.25
CA LEU A 9 6.11 15.45 10.88
C LEU A 9 7.03 16.67 10.89
N LYS A 10 8.03 16.67 11.77
CA LYS A 10 9.06 17.70 11.85
C LYS A 10 10.05 17.50 10.70
N PRO A 11 10.12 18.43 9.72
CA PRO A 11 10.96 18.26 8.54
C PRO A 11 12.45 18.15 8.89
N ASP A 12 12.89 18.89 9.90
CA ASP A 12 14.30 19.06 10.25
C ASP A 12 14.88 17.86 11.01
N SER A 13 14.07 17.18 11.81
CA SER A 13 14.49 16.00 12.60
C SER A 13 13.97 14.67 12.04
N GLY A 14 13.01 14.71 11.11
CA GLY A 14 12.26 13.54 10.68
C GLY A 14 11.59 12.83 11.85
N ASP A 15 11.19 13.61 12.87
CA ASP A 15 10.50 13.12 14.07
C ASP A 15 9.02 13.47 14.02
N ILE A 16 8.21 12.77 14.79
CA ILE A 16 6.76 12.90 14.82
C ILE A 16 6.34 13.59 16.11
N GLU A 17 5.64 14.70 16.01
CA GLU A 17 4.98 15.34 17.14
C GLU A 17 3.67 14.61 17.44
N ILE A 18 3.52 14.12 18.67
CA ILE A 18 2.30 13.43 19.08
C ILE A 18 1.22 14.47 19.38
N PRO A 19 0.05 14.41 18.72
CA PRO A 19 -1.05 15.33 19.00
C PRO A 19 -1.55 15.18 20.44
N ASP A 20 -2.07 16.25 21.04
CA ASP A 20 -2.61 16.20 22.40
C ASP A 20 -3.93 15.43 22.49
N THR A 21 -4.74 15.47 21.42
CA THR A 21 -6.09 14.89 21.42
C THR A 21 -6.12 13.47 20.87
N GLU A 22 -6.86 12.56 21.52
CA GLU A 22 -7.03 11.17 21.06
C GLU A 22 -7.56 11.08 19.62
N LYS A 23 -8.45 12.00 19.23
CA LYS A 23 -8.98 12.07 17.86
C LYS A 23 -7.88 12.36 16.83
N GLU A 24 -6.99 13.30 17.10
CA GLU A 24 -5.89 13.62 16.19
C GLU A 24 -4.81 12.54 16.22
N LYS A 25 -4.52 11.94 17.38
CA LYS A 25 -3.63 10.78 17.51
C LYS A 25 -4.10 9.62 16.62
N LEU A 26 -5.39 9.28 16.68
CA LEU A 26 -5.98 8.23 15.84
C LEU A 26 -5.87 8.56 14.35
N LYS A 27 -6.20 9.79 13.95
CA LYS A 27 -6.07 10.25 12.55
C LYS A 27 -4.63 10.16 12.05
N LEU A 28 -3.67 10.58 12.87
CA LEU A 28 -2.25 10.51 12.53
C LEU A 28 -1.80 9.05 12.42
N ALA A 29 -2.22 8.18 13.34
CA ALA A 29 -1.90 6.76 13.31
C ALA A 29 -2.45 6.05 12.06
N ARG A 30 -3.73 6.30 11.70
CA ARG A 30 -4.33 5.77 10.46
C ARG A 30 -3.62 6.29 9.22
N ALA A 31 -3.29 7.57 9.17
CA ALA A 31 -2.56 8.13 8.04
C ALA A 31 -1.15 7.53 7.89
N LEU A 32 -0.42 7.31 9.00
CA LEU A 32 0.90 6.67 8.98
C LEU A 32 0.84 5.18 8.64
N LEU A 33 -0.21 4.48 9.08
CA LEU A 33 -0.50 3.10 8.68
C LEU A 33 -0.72 3.04 7.16
N GLY A 34 -1.65 3.85 6.65
CA GLY A 34 -1.96 3.93 5.23
C GLY A 34 -0.73 4.28 4.38
N TYR A 35 0.05 5.28 4.81
CA TYR A 35 1.32 5.63 4.18
C TYR A 35 2.27 4.43 4.11
N SER A 36 2.42 3.69 5.22
CA SER A 36 3.34 2.55 5.30
C SER A 36 2.88 1.38 4.42
N ILE A 37 1.58 1.05 4.45
CA ILE A 37 0.99 0.00 3.61
C ILE A 37 1.21 0.34 2.14
N VAL A 38 0.87 1.56 1.72
CA VAL A 38 0.98 1.98 0.32
C VAL A 38 2.43 2.05 -0.14
N HIS A 39 3.36 2.54 0.70
CA HIS A 39 4.79 2.52 0.34
C HIS A 39 5.32 1.10 0.18
N LYS A 40 4.86 0.15 1.00
CA LYS A 40 5.23 -1.27 0.84
C LYS A 40 4.61 -1.89 -0.40
N LEU A 41 3.35 -1.57 -0.70
CA LEU A 41 2.69 -1.96 -1.95
C LEU A 41 3.50 -1.46 -3.15
N ASP A 42 3.76 -0.15 -3.22
CA ASP A 42 4.50 0.48 -4.32
C ASP A 42 5.89 -0.16 -4.53
N TYR A 43 6.61 -0.45 -3.45
CA TYR A 43 7.89 -1.17 -3.51
C TYR A 43 7.76 -2.55 -4.16
N TRP A 44 6.74 -3.33 -3.76
CA TRP A 44 6.50 -4.65 -4.35
C TRP A 44 6.02 -4.56 -5.80
N LEU A 45 5.23 -3.55 -6.16
CA LEU A 45 4.79 -3.34 -7.54
C LEU A 45 5.96 -2.91 -8.44
N ASP A 46 6.86 -2.04 -7.97
CA ASP A 46 8.11 -1.73 -8.68
C ASP A 46 8.94 -2.98 -8.93
N THR A 47 9.06 -3.82 -7.91
CA THR A 47 9.83 -5.05 -7.96
C THR A 47 9.21 -6.01 -8.98
N ALA A 48 7.90 -6.23 -8.93
CA ALA A 48 7.20 -7.07 -9.90
C ALA A 48 7.32 -6.53 -11.33
N LYS A 49 7.18 -5.22 -11.51
CA LYS A 49 7.39 -4.57 -12.81
C LYS A 49 8.81 -4.79 -13.33
N ASP A 50 9.81 -4.66 -12.46
CA ASP A 50 11.20 -4.91 -12.80
C ASP A 50 11.44 -6.35 -13.29
N PHE A 51 10.87 -7.34 -12.60
CA PHE A 51 10.94 -8.75 -12.99
C PHE A 51 10.33 -9.04 -14.37
N VAL A 52 9.26 -8.34 -14.72
CA VAL A 52 8.52 -8.56 -15.98
C VAL A 52 9.19 -7.84 -17.15
N GLU A 53 9.62 -6.60 -16.95
CA GLU A 53 10.08 -5.72 -18.04
C GLU A 53 11.60 -5.81 -18.29
N ASN A 54 12.41 -6.12 -17.25
CA ASN A 54 13.86 -5.99 -17.34
C ASN A 54 14.57 -7.35 -17.33
N LYS A 55 15.46 -7.53 -18.31
CA LYS A 55 16.28 -8.74 -18.48
C LYS A 55 17.31 -8.89 -17.38
N GLU A 56 17.84 -7.77 -16.91
CA GLU A 56 18.77 -7.71 -15.79
C GLU A 56 18.13 -6.90 -14.67
N PRO A 57 18.35 -7.28 -13.40
CA PRO A 57 17.80 -6.55 -12.27
C PRO A 57 18.40 -5.14 -12.20
N LYS A 58 17.60 -4.16 -11.78
CA LYS A 58 18.09 -2.80 -11.52
C LYS A 58 19.22 -2.74 -10.48
N GLU A 59 19.18 -3.63 -9.49
CA GLU A 59 20.25 -3.79 -8.51
C GLU A 59 20.99 -5.10 -8.77
N SER A 60 22.32 -5.02 -8.90
CA SER A 60 23.13 -6.20 -9.19
C SER A 60 23.09 -7.20 -8.05
N LEU A 61 22.77 -8.46 -8.36
CA LEU A 61 22.92 -9.55 -7.40
C LEU A 61 24.40 -9.75 -7.10
N LEU A 62 24.75 -9.80 -5.81
CA LEU A 62 26.14 -9.77 -5.34
C LEU A 62 26.92 -11.07 -5.65
N ARG A 63 26.24 -12.20 -5.92
CA ARG A 63 26.84 -13.52 -6.21
C ARG A 63 25.94 -14.40 -7.08
N ASP A 64 26.54 -15.18 -8.00
CA ASP A 64 25.84 -16.25 -8.71
C ASP A 64 25.54 -17.41 -7.74
N ASN A 65 24.28 -17.54 -7.38
CA ASN A 65 23.70 -18.62 -6.57
C ASN A 65 22.38 -19.12 -7.20
N GLU A 66 21.76 -20.13 -6.60
CA GLU A 66 20.50 -20.69 -7.10
C GLU A 66 19.40 -19.63 -7.28
N PHE A 67 19.26 -18.70 -6.32
CA PHE A 67 18.30 -17.60 -6.41
C PHE A 67 18.56 -16.70 -7.62
N SER A 68 19.83 -16.36 -7.90
CA SER A 68 20.19 -15.54 -9.06
C SER A 68 19.95 -16.24 -10.40
N ARG A 69 20.08 -17.57 -10.44
CA ARG A 69 19.79 -18.36 -11.65
C ARG A 69 18.30 -18.44 -11.91
N ASN A 70 17.51 -18.63 -10.85
CA ASN A 70 16.05 -18.63 -10.93
C ASN A 70 15.52 -17.25 -11.34
N ASP A 71 16.06 -16.18 -10.76
CA ASP A 71 15.76 -14.79 -11.15
C ASP A 71 16.05 -14.55 -12.64
N LYS A 72 17.25 -14.91 -13.11
CA LYS A 72 17.63 -14.77 -14.51
C LYS A 72 16.72 -15.55 -15.46
N SER A 73 16.42 -16.80 -15.12
CA SER A 73 15.50 -17.66 -15.91
C SER A 73 14.08 -17.09 -15.98
N PHE A 74 13.60 -16.55 -14.85
CA PHE A 74 12.32 -15.88 -14.77
C PHE A 74 12.29 -14.66 -15.69
N ARG A 75 13.26 -13.75 -15.56
CA ARG A 75 13.38 -12.54 -16.39
C ARG A 75 13.52 -12.85 -17.88
N ASP A 76 14.34 -13.85 -18.23
CA ASP A 76 14.50 -14.31 -19.62
C ASP A 76 13.19 -14.86 -20.21
N THR A 77 12.26 -15.30 -19.38
CA THR A 77 10.93 -15.75 -19.83
C THR A 77 10.01 -14.56 -20.09
N PHE A 78 9.87 -13.65 -19.13
CA PHE A 78 8.92 -12.53 -19.24
C PHE A 78 9.36 -11.44 -20.23
N THR A 79 10.66 -11.22 -20.38
CA THR A 79 11.19 -10.21 -21.33
C THR A 79 11.01 -10.59 -22.80
N LYS A 80 10.74 -11.87 -23.10
CA LYS A 80 10.44 -12.33 -24.46
C LYS A 80 8.97 -12.16 -24.84
N LEU A 81 8.10 -11.89 -23.87
CA LEU A 81 6.69 -11.64 -24.12
C LEU A 81 6.52 -10.30 -24.84
N ASP A 82 5.44 -10.17 -25.61
CA ASP A 82 5.09 -8.88 -26.19
C ASP A 82 4.64 -7.90 -25.08
N LYS A 83 4.76 -6.61 -25.38
CA LYS A 83 4.51 -5.54 -24.43
C LYS A 83 3.10 -5.57 -23.84
N ARG A 84 2.08 -5.94 -24.64
CA ARG A 84 0.70 -6.01 -24.17
C ARG A 84 0.53 -7.12 -23.13
N THR A 85 1.16 -8.27 -23.35
CA THR A 85 1.13 -9.38 -22.38
C THR A 85 1.84 -8.98 -21.08
N GLN A 86 2.99 -8.30 -21.16
CA GLN A 86 3.68 -7.77 -19.97
C GLN A 86 2.80 -6.79 -19.18
N GLU A 87 2.15 -5.85 -19.86
CA GLU A 87 1.23 -4.89 -19.23
C GLU A 87 0.05 -5.59 -18.53
N LEU A 88 -0.51 -6.67 -19.11
CA LEU A 88 -1.57 -7.45 -18.48
C LEU A 88 -1.10 -8.19 -17.23
N ILE A 89 0.12 -8.73 -17.24
CA ILE A 89 0.71 -9.39 -16.07
C ILE A 89 0.89 -8.38 -14.94
N ILE A 90 1.42 -7.19 -15.23
CA ILE A 90 1.60 -6.12 -14.23
C ILE A 90 0.25 -5.70 -13.66
N LYS A 91 -0.78 -5.51 -14.51
CA LYS A 91 -2.14 -5.21 -14.04
C LYS A 91 -2.70 -6.29 -13.14
N LEU A 92 -2.52 -7.57 -13.48
CA LEU A 92 -2.97 -8.67 -12.64
C LEU A 92 -2.28 -8.65 -11.28
N VAL A 93 -0.96 -8.45 -11.24
CA VAL A 93 -0.19 -8.33 -9.99
C VAL A 93 -0.70 -7.17 -9.14
N ASN A 94 -0.92 -6.01 -9.76
CA ASN A 94 -1.46 -4.82 -9.09
C ASN A 94 -2.83 -5.10 -8.43
N SER A 95 -3.77 -5.70 -9.18
CA SER A 95 -5.09 -6.05 -8.67
C SER A 95 -5.03 -7.10 -7.55
N THR A 96 -4.20 -8.14 -7.70
CA THR A 96 -4.05 -9.19 -6.69
C THR A 96 -3.44 -8.64 -5.40
N ALA A 97 -2.37 -7.85 -5.49
CA ALA A 97 -1.72 -7.27 -4.31
C ALA A 97 -2.66 -6.33 -3.55
N THR A 98 -3.41 -5.49 -4.28
CA THR A 98 -4.41 -4.60 -3.70
C THR A 98 -5.56 -5.38 -3.05
N GLY A 99 -6.06 -6.43 -3.71
CA GLY A 99 -7.11 -7.30 -3.18
C GLY A 99 -6.68 -8.03 -1.90
N ILE A 100 -5.42 -8.47 -1.80
CA ILE A 100 -4.87 -9.06 -0.57
C ILE A 100 -4.88 -8.04 0.58
N ILE A 101 -4.42 -6.81 0.33
CA ILE A 101 -4.42 -5.74 1.34
C ILE A 101 -5.85 -5.44 1.78
N PHE A 102 -6.78 -5.28 0.83
CA PHE A 102 -8.20 -5.06 1.12
C PHE A 102 -8.75 -6.17 2.03
N SER A 103 -8.53 -7.44 1.67
CA SER A 103 -8.97 -8.58 2.47
C SER A 103 -8.36 -8.60 3.87
N MET A 104 -7.08 -8.23 4.02
CA MET A 104 -6.45 -8.12 5.34
C MET A 104 -7.10 -7.04 6.20
N LEU A 105 -7.40 -5.88 5.63
CA LEU A 105 -8.07 -4.78 6.34
C LEU A 105 -9.51 -5.15 6.71
N THR A 106 -10.27 -5.75 5.79
CA THR A 106 -11.62 -6.27 6.07
C THR A 106 -11.60 -7.30 7.20
N ASN A 107 -10.58 -8.17 7.24
CA ASN A 107 -10.46 -9.15 8.31
C ASN A 107 -10.21 -8.50 9.68
N ILE A 108 -9.50 -7.38 9.73
CA ILE A 108 -9.29 -6.61 10.97
C ILE A 108 -10.59 -5.91 11.39
N ASP A 109 -11.32 -5.36 10.42
CA ASP A 109 -12.52 -4.57 10.65
C ASP A 109 -13.73 -5.41 11.08
N GLN A 110 -13.94 -6.56 10.43
CA GLN A 110 -15.23 -7.28 10.47
C GLN A 110 -15.26 -8.52 11.36
N PHE A 111 -14.14 -8.93 11.95
CA PHE A 111 -14.07 -10.13 12.79
C PHE A 111 -13.75 -9.80 14.25
N ASP A 112 -14.50 -10.41 15.17
CA ASP A 112 -14.43 -10.17 16.62
C ASP A 112 -13.04 -10.44 17.26
N PHE A 113 -12.14 -11.10 16.55
CA PHE A 113 -10.76 -11.37 16.99
C PHE A 113 -9.72 -10.44 16.37
N GLY A 114 -10.14 -9.48 15.54
CA GLY A 114 -9.29 -8.46 14.94
C GLY A 114 -8.91 -7.39 15.96
N GLU A 115 -7.72 -7.52 16.57
CA GLU A 115 -7.16 -6.44 17.39
C GLU A 115 -6.00 -5.76 16.65
N LEU A 116 -6.13 -4.44 16.41
CA LEU A 116 -5.06 -3.62 15.85
C LEU A 116 -4.52 -2.67 16.91
N THR A 117 -3.29 -2.92 17.34
CA THR A 117 -2.55 -1.96 18.19
C THR A 117 -1.56 -1.18 17.33
N LEU A 118 -1.74 0.14 17.24
CA LEU A 118 -0.80 1.04 16.58
C LEU A 118 0.05 1.78 17.61
N SER A 119 1.35 1.81 17.41
CA SER A 119 2.27 2.53 18.29
C SER A 119 2.91 3.69 17.55
N LEU A 120 2.67 4.92 18.03
CA LEU A 120 3.38 6.10 17.56
C LEU A 120 4.65 6.27 18.39
N LYS A 121 5.80 6.08 17.74
CA LYS A 121 7.12 6.18 18.37
C LYS A 121 7.92 7.34 17.77
N PRO A 122 7.94 8.51 18.41
CA PRO A 122 8.91 9.54 18.09
C PRO A 122 10.33 9.04 18.34
N LYS A 123 11.31 9.59 17.62
CA LYS A 123 12.73 9.31 17.82
C LYS A 123 13.25 9.93 19.12
N SER A 124 12.73 11.10 19.51
CA SER A 124 13.20 11.86 20.66
C SER A 124 12.37 11.69 21.93
N ALA A 125 11.33 10.85 21.92
CA ALA A 125 10.37 10.74 23.02
C ALA A 125 9.89 9.30 23.25
N GLU A 126 9.15 9.09 24.35
CA GLU A 126 8.55 7.81 24.66
C GLU A 126 7.49 7.39 23.63
N THR A 127 7.33 6.08 23.48
CA THR A 127 6.36 5.49 22.56
C THR A 127 4.96 5.66 23.12
N THR A 128 4.07 6.27 22.34
CA THR A 128 2.63 6.32 22.64
C THR A 128 1.94 5.13 21.97
N VAL A 129 1.30 4.28 22.76
CA VAL A 129 0.51 3.16 22.24
C VAL A 129 -0.94 3.58 22.07
N ILE A 130 -1.46 3.46 20.85
CA ILE A 130 -2.84 3.71 20.49
C ILE A 130 -3.47 2.36 20.17
N LYS A 131 -4.33 1.88 21.06
CA LYS A 131 -5.16 0.72 20.77
C LYS A 131 -6.32 1.17 19.88
N ILE A 132 -6.50 0.49 18.76
CA ILE A 132 -7.68 0.68 17.91
C ILE A 132 -8.53 -0.58 18.10
N SER A 133 -9.71 -0.44 18.70
CA SER A 133 -10.69 -1.54 18.85
C SER A 133 -11.59 -1.62 17.63
N SER A 134 -12.08 -2.82 17.31
CA SER A 134 -12.87 -3.16 16.11
C SER A 134 -14.17 -2.37 15.97
N ASP A 135 -14.77 -1.94 17.08
CA ASP A 135 -16.08 -1.23 17.14
C ASP A 135 -16.15 0.11 16.38
N THR A 136 -15.05 0.53 15.73
CA THR A 136 -14.89 1.84 15.07
C THR A 136 -14.21 1.77 13.71
N GLN A 137 -14.00 0.58 13.14
CA GLN A 137 -13.04 0.41 12.06
C GLN A 137 -13.67 0.12 10.69
N ASP A 138 -13.59 1.13 9.83
CA ASP A 138 -13.73 1.03 8.38
C ASP A 138 -12.34 1.26 7.72
N LEU A 139 -11.31 0.48 8.12
CA LEU A 139 -9.97 0.60 7.53
C LEU A 139 -9.95 0.19 6.05
N HIS A 140 -10.78 -0.80 5.69
CA HIS A 140 -10.95 -1.22 4.31
C HIS A 140 -11.49 -0.08 3.41
N ASP A 141 -12.34 0.79 3.95
CA ASP A 141 -12.85 1.97 3.24
C ASP A 141 -11.77 3.04 3.04
N ASP A 142 -10.83 3.17 3.99
CA ASP A 142 -9.72 4.11 3.87
C ASP A 142 -8.71 3.71 2.76
N LEU A 143 -8.66 2.44 2.35
CA LEU A 143 -7.65 1.95 1.41
C LEU A 143 -7.66 2.72 0.09
N ALA A 144 -8.83 3.05 -0.43
CA ALA A 144 -8.95 3.83 -1.67
C ALA A 144 -8.37 5.25 -1.50
N GLU A 145 -8.66 5.92 -0.37
CA GLU A 145 -8.08 7.22 -0.07
C GLU A 145 -6.55 7.11 0.10
N TRP A 146 -6.05 6.07 0.77
CA TRP A 146 -4.62 5.86 0.97
C TRP A 146 -3.88 5.67 -0.35
N ILE A 147 -4.39 4.80 -1.24
CA ILE A 147 -3.81 4.59 -2.56
C ILE A 147 -3.80 5.91 -3.34
N TYR A 148 -4.92 6.61 -3.39
CA TYR A 148 -5.01 7.89 -4.10
C TYR A 148 -4.04 8.96 -3.55
N THR A 149 -3.89 9.00 -2.22
CA THR A 149 -3.08 10.00 -1.52
C THR A 149 -1.59 9.71 -1.60
N PHE A 150 -1.19 8.44 -1.47
CA PHE A 150 0.21 8.07 -1.21
C PHE A 150 0.86 7.25 -2.33
N SER A 151 0.10 6.57 -3.20
CA SER A 151 0.67 5.68 -4.20
C SER A 151 1.14 6.46 -5.43
N LYS A 152 2.31 6.11 -5.95
CA LYS A 152 2.75 6.57 -7.27
C LYS A 152 2.10 5.79 -8.42
N PHE A 153 1.49 4.63 -8.14
CA PHE A 153 0.75 3.80 -9.08
C PHE A 153 -0.76 4.08 -9.02
N LYS A 154 -1.19 5.18 -8.38
CA LYS A 154 -2.62 5.50 -8.19
C LYS A 154 -3.45 5.42 -9.48
N ASP A 155 -2.92 5.81 -10.63
CA ASP A 155 -3.66 5.78 -11.90
C ASP A 155 -3.84 4.36 -12.47
N ASP A 156 -2.97 3.42 -12.05
CA ASP A 156 -3.02 2.01 -12.41
C ASP A 156 -3.81 1.17 -11.39
N LEU A 157 -3.95 1.68 -10.16
CA LEU A 157 -4.59 0.98 -9.02
C LEU A 157 -6.02 1.45 -8.76
N VAL A 158 -6.30 2.74 -8.97
CA VAL A 158 -7.66 3.26 -8.97
C VAL A 158 -8.21 3.01 -10.35
N GLU A 159 -9.15 2.07 -10.48
CA GLU A 159 -9.94 1.98 -11.71
C GLU A 159 -10.48 3.39 -12.00
N LYS A 160 -10.02 4.01 -13.09
CA LYS A 160 -10.69 5.19 -13.61
C LYS A 160 -12.14 4.81 -13.75
N GLU A 161 -13.02 5.52 -13.06
CA GLU A 161 -14.48 5.39 -13.15
C GLU A 161 -14.99 5.75 -14.56
N GLU A 162 -14.47 5.16 -15.61
CA GLU A 162 -15.10 5.14 -16.94
C GLU A 162 -16.28 4.15 -16.97
N SER A 163 -16.54 3.44 -15.87
CA SER A 163 -17.71 2.59 -15.64
C SER A 163 -18.90 3.31 -14.95
N LYS A 164 -18.84 4.63 -14.71
CA LYS A 164 -19.96 5.43 -14.17
C LYS A 164 -21.20 5.54 -15.08
N ASN A 165 -21.24 4.82 -16.21
CA ASN A 165 -22.35 4.80 -17.15
C ASN A 165 -23.24 3.53 -17.12
N TRP A 166 -23.09 2.62 -16.15
CA TRP A 166 -23.83 1.33 -16.20
C TRP A 166 -24.68 0.94 -14.99
N ILE A 167 -25.07 1.84 -14.08
CA ILE A 167 -26.23 1.56 -13.20
C ILE A 167 -27.10 2.81 -13.04
N SER A 168 -27.70 3.25 -14.14
CA SER A 168 -29.00 3.92 -14.11
C SER A 168 -30.08 2.90 -14.47
N TYR A 169 -30.47 2.05 -13.52
CA TYR A 169 -31.78 1.40 -13.58
C TYR A 169 -32.53 1.65 -12.29
N ARG A 170 -33.45 2.62 -12.41
CA ARG A 170 -34.68 2.70 -11.63
C ARG A 170 -35.27 1.30 -11.44
N ILE A 171 -35.59 0.96 -10.20
CA ILE A 171 -36.84 0.26 -9.91
C ILE A 171 -37.55 1.07 -8.82
N LYS A 172 -38.85 1.24 -9.06
CA LYS A 172 -39.81 2.11 -8.37
C LYS A 172 -40.01 1.75 -6.91
#